data_AF-M0B5F7-F1
#
_entry.id   AF-M0B5F7-F1
#
_cell.length_a   1.000
_cell.length_b   1.000
_cell.length_c   1.000
_cell.angle_alpha   90.00
_cell.angle_beta   90.00
_cell.angle_gamma   90.00
#
_symmetry.space_group_name_H-M   'P 1'
#
loop_
_entity.id
_entity.type
_entity.pdbx_description
1 polymer ?
#
loop_
_entity_poly.entity_id
_entity_poly.type
_entity_poly.pdbx_seq_one_letter_code
_entity_poly.pdbx_strand_id
1 'polypeptide(L)'
;MVEPTASSRECHRRGCDEPAAFVVLERYQEETGKGAVEAEAVLCRAHTAEEHPTNLDGVYAEYVFRVDPLPGTVSDDAPSSNRSD
;
A
#
# COMPACT_ATOMS: atom_id res chain seq x y z
N MET A 1 17.27 16.51 13.31
CA MET A 1 17.01 15.19 12.70
C MET A 1 15.58 15.24 12.22
N VAL A 2 15.34 15.15 10.90
CA VAL A 2 13.98 15.03 10.39
C VAL A 2 13.49 13.65 10.81
N GLU A 3 12.68 13.59 11.87
CA GLU A 3 11.87 12.40 12.11
C GLU A 3 11.06 12.22 10.82
N PRO A 4 11.15 11.07 10.11
CA PRO A 4 10.32 10.86 8.94
C PRO A 4 8.88 10.88 9.47
N THR A 5 8.20 11.99 9.19
CA THR A 5 6.82 12.21 9.58
C THR A 5 6.01 11.06 9.03
N ALA A 6 5.62 10.13 9.89
CA ALA A 6 4.61 9.11 9.62
C ALA A 6 3.21 9.74 9.43
N SER A 7 3.13 10.98 8.95
CA SER A 7 2.09 11.94 9.31
C SER A 7 1.22 12.39 8.12
N SER A 8 1.28 11.70 7.00
CA SER A 8 0.25 11.86 5.95
C SER A 8 0.11 10.57 5.15
N ARG A 9 -0.01 9.44 5.86
CA ARG A 9 -0.53 8.20 5.25
C ARG A 9 -2.04 8.35 5.14
N GLU A 10 -2.50 9.40 4.51
CA GLU A 10 -3.91 9.55 4.16
C GLU A 10 -4.14 8.72 2.92
N CYS A 11 -5.36 8.24 2.75
CA CYS A 11 -5.75 7.51 1.58
C CYS A 11 -5.40 8.33 0.32
N HIS A 12 -4.68 7.74 -0.63
CA HIS A 12 -4.31 8.41 -1.89
C HIS A 12 -5.54 8.84 -2.71
N ARG A 13 -6.71 8.25 -2.42
CA ARG A 13 -7.98 8.66 -3.02
C ARG A 13 -8.29 10.13 -2.71
N ARG A 14 -8.47 10.90 -3.77
CA ARG A 14 -8.94 12.29 -3.68
C ARG A 14 -10.26 12.37 -2.91
N GLY A 15 -10.28 13.19 -1.86
CA GLY A 15 -11.46 13.41 -1.02
C GLY A 15 -11.64 12.34 0.06
N CYS A 16 -10.65 11.49 0.29
CA CYS A 16 -10.65 10.54 1.41
C CYS A 16 -9.62 10.98 2.45
N ASP A 17 -10.11 11.41 3.62
CA ASP A 17 -9.31 11.80 4.78
C ASP A 17 -9.00 10.59 5.70
N GLU A 18 -9.42 9.39 5.31
CA GLU A 18 -9.17 8.20 6.13
C GLU A 18 -7.68 7.82 6.12
N PRO A 19 -7.18 7.30 7.25
CA PRO A 19 -5.82 6.81 7.31
C PRO A 19 -5.66 5.60 6.38
N ALA A 20 -4.63 5.65 5.54
CA ALA A 20 -4.18 4.53 4.75
C ALA A 20 -3.72 3.40 5.66
N ALA A 21 -4.27 2.22 5.43
CA ALA A 21 -3.99 1.01 6.20
C ALA A 21 -3.12 0.03 5.40
N PHE A 22 -3.13 0.13 4.08
CA PHE A 22 -2.44 -0.77 3.16
C PHE A 22 -1.66 0.02 2.12
N VAL A 23 -0.62 -0.61 1.58
CA VAL A 23 0.07 -0.21 0.37
C VAL A 23 -0.22 -1.23 -0.72
N VAL A 24 -0.70 -0.74 -1.85
CA VAL A 24 -0.93 -1.51 -3.08
C VAL A 24 0.26 -1.27 -3.99
N LEU A 25 0.91 -2.35 -4.40
CA LEU A 25 2.01 -2.39 -5.35
C LEU A 25 1.53 -3.08 -6.61
N GLU A 26 1.54 -2.36 -7.73
CA GLU A 26 1.23 -2.92 -9.04
C GLU A 26 2.40 -2.71 -9.99
N ARG A 27 2.93 -3.82 -10.52
CA ARG A 27 3.90 -3.80 -11.61
C ARG A 27 3.17 -4.06 -12.92
N TYR A 28 3.19 -3.08 -13.83
CA TYR A 28 2.60 -3.15 -15.17
C TYR A 28 3.63 -2.79 -16.26
N GLN A 29 3.43 -3.26 -17.50
CA GLN A 29 4.25 -2.85 -18.64
C GLN A 29 3.73 -1.50 -19.17
N GLU A 30 4.61 -0.51 -19.31
CA GLU A 30 4.20 0.76 -19.90
C GLU A 30 3.84 0.59 -21.37
N GLU A 31 2.77 1.25 -21.81
CA GLU A 31 2.33 1.32 -23.20
C GLU A 31 3.40 1.86 -24.16
N THR A 32 4.38 2.60 -23.64
CA THR A 32 5.52 3.13 -24.42
C THR A 32 6.60 2.08 -24.70
N GLY A 33 6.46 0.86 -24.15
CA GLY A 33 7.39 -0.24 -24.36
C GLY A 33 8.76 -0.04 -23.71
N LYS A 34 8.89 0.92 -22.79
CA LYS A 34 10.16 1.25 -22.13
C LYS A 34 10.56 0.28 -21.02
N GLY A 35 9.63 -0.52 -20.53
CA GLY A 35 9.87 -1.51 -19.49
C GLY A 35 8.64 -1.75 -18.61
N ALA A 36 8.83 -2.60 -17.60
CA ALA A 36 7.86 -2.73 -16.52
C ALA A 36 8.09 -1.60 -15.51
N VAL A 37 7.02 -0.91 -15.13
CA VAL A 37 7.02 0.08 -14.05
C VAL A 37 6.29 -0.46 -12.85
N GLU A 38 6.69 0.03 -11.69
CA GLU A 38 6.10 -0.28 -10.40
C GLU A 38 5.36 0.96 -9.91
N ALA A 39 4.06 0.82 -9.65
CA ALA A 39 3.22 1.84 -9.06
C ALA A 39 2.87 1.46 -7.63
N GLU A 40 3.00 2.43 -6.71
CA GLU A 40 2.72 2.26 -5.30
C GLU A 40 1.62 3.23 -4.88
N ALA A 41 0.56 2.72 -4.26
CA ALA A 41 -0.57 3.52 -3.78
C ALA A 41 -0.93 3.14 -2.34
N VAL A 42 -0.98 4.12 -1.44
CA VAL A 42 -1.42 3.91 -0.06
C VAL A 42 -2.92 4.16 0.04
N LEU A 43 -3.67 3.19 0.53
CA LEU A 43 -5.14 3.26 0.59
C LEU A 43 -5.68 2.83 1.95
N CYS A 44 -6.84 3.38 2.30
CA CYS A 44 -7.61 2.88 3.44
C CYS A 44 -8.21 1.50 3.11
N ARG A 45 -8.67 0.79 4.14
CA ARG A 45 -9.21 -0.57 3.99
C ARG A 45 -10.40 -0.64 3.01
N ALA A 46 -11.26 0.39 3.01
CA ALA A 46 -12.42 0.45 2.13
C ALA A 46 -11.99 0.54 0.67
N HIS A 47 -11.15 1.52 0.32
CA HIS A 47 -10.69 1.71 -1.05
C HIS A 47 -9.77 0.60 -1.53
N THR A 48 -8.96 0.00 -0.63
CA THR A 48 -8.15 -1.19 -0.99
C THR A 48 -9.03 -2.37 -1.38
N ALA A 49 -10.22 -2.51 -0.77
CA ALA A 49 -11.16 -3.57 -1.11
C ALA A 49 -11.92 -3.30 -2.43
N GLU A 50 -12.01 -2.04 -2.84
CA GLU A 50 -12.54 -1.64 -4.16
C GLU A 50 -11.46 -1.68 -5.25
N GLU A 51 -10.18 -1.67 -4.86
CA GLU A 51 -9.06 -1.75 -5.78
C GLU A 51 -9.00 -3.15 -6.37
N HIS A 52 -9.09 -3.22 -7.70
CA HIS A 52 -8.97 -4.48 -8.43
C HIS A 52 -7.84 -4.35 -9.45
N PRO A 53 -7.10 -5.44 -9.73
CA PRO A 53 -6.15 -5.47 -10.83
C PRO A 53 -6.90 -5.15 -12.12
N THR A 54 -6.64 -3.98 -12.68
CA THR A 54 -7.36 -3.48 -13.87
C THR A 54 -6.77 -4.04 -15.16
N ASN A 55 -5.50 -4.46 -15.13
CA ASN A 55 -4.74 -4.91 -16.27
C ASN A 55 -4.58 -6.44 -16.32
N LEU A 56 -5.67 -7.17 -16.06
CA LEU A 56 -5.71 -8.64 -16.15
C LEU A 56 -5.83 -9.17 -17.58
N ASP A 57 -6.15 -8.31 -18.54
CA ASP A 57 -6.29 -8.70 -19.95
C ASP A 57 -4.92 -8.60 -20.64
N GLY A 58 -4.32 -9.75 -20.96
CA GLY A 58 -2.99 -9.80 -21.58
C GLY A 58 -1.82 -9.77 -20.58
N VAL A 59 -1.99 -10.36 -19.39
CA VAL A 59 -0.96 -10.50 -18.35
C VAL A 59 0.36 -10.98 -18.96
N TYR A 60 1.28 -10.05 -19.17
CA TYR A 60 2.64 -10.36 -19.55
C TYR A 60 3.30 -11.06 -18.35
N ALA A 61 4.31 -11.91 -18.60
CA ALA A 61 4.82 -12.87 -17.62
C ALA A 61 5.34 -12.29 -16.29
N GLU A 62 5.51 -10.97 -16.18
CA GLU A 62 6.05 -10.25 -15.02
C GLU A 62 5.05 -9.29 -14.36
N TYR A 63 3.75 -9.38 -14.68
CA TYR A 63 2.73 -8.61 -13.97
C TYR A 63 2.62 -9.08 -12.52
N VAL A 64 2.61 -8.13 -11.58
CA VAL A 64 2.52 -8.40 -10.15
C VAL A 64 1.56 -7.41 -9.52
N PHE A 65 0.58 -7.92 -8.77
CA PHE A 65 -0.29 -7.12 -7.91
C PHE A 65 -0.14 -7.62 -6.48
N ARG A 66 0.33 -6.76 -5.56
CA ARG A 66 0.54 -7.10 -4.15
C ARG A 66 -0.08 -6.03 -3.27
N VAL A 67 -0.74 -6.47 -2.20
CA VAL A 67 -1.28 -5.59 -1.16
C VAL A 67 -0.61 -5.96 0.15
N ASP A 68 0.05 -4.99 0.79
CA ASP A 68 0.77 -5.18 2.06
C ASP A 68 0.22 -4.24 3.14
N PRO A 69 0.07 -4.68 4.39
CA PRO A 69 -0.37 -3.81 5.49
C PRO A 69 0.72 -2.82 5.89
N LEU A 70 0.35 -1.56 6.13
CA LEU A 70 1.31 -0.53 6.53
C LEU A 70 1.78 -0.73 8.00
N PRO A 71 3.09 -0.66 8.28
CA PRO A 71 3.60 -0.81 9.64
C PRO A 71 3.18 0.38 10.51
N GLY A 72 2.40 0.12 11.57
CA GLY A 72 1.88 1.13 12.50
C GLY A 72 0.38 1.43 12.40
N THR A 73 -0.38 0.76 11.53
CA THR A 73 -1.86 0.86 11.49
C THR A 73 -2.56 -0.28 12.21
N VAL A 74 -1.93 -1.45 12.27
CA VAL A 74 -2.16 -2.37 13.38
C VAL A 74 -1.45 -1.76 14.56
N SER A 75 -2.17 -1.55 15.66
CA SER A 75 -1.56 -1.22 16.93
C SER A 75 -0.52 -2.30 17.24
N ASP A 76 0.74 -2.04 16.88
CA ASP A 76 1.89 -2.56 17.59
C ASP A 76 1.94 -1.81 18.95
N ASP A 77 0.82 -1.85 19.67
CA ASP A 77 0.86 -1.98 21.11
C ASP A 77 1.06 -3.48 21.34
N ALA A 78 2.26 -3.97 21.02
CA ALA A 78 2.72 -5.17 21.65
C ALA A 78 2.75 -4.82 23.15
N PRO A 79 1.92 -5.42 24.01
CA PRO A 79 2.08 -5.20 25.43
C PRO A 79 3.48 -5.73 25.73
N SER A 80 4.40 -4.83 26.09
CA SER A 80 5.67 -5.18 26.72
C SER A 80 5.34 -5.92 28.01
N SER A 81 4.98 -7.18 27.87
CA SER A 81 4.81 -8.14 28.94
C SER A 81 6.21 -8.56 29.36
N ASN A 82 6.93 -7.66 30.01
CA ASN A 82 8.08 -8.09 30.81
C ASN A 82 7.72 -7.93 32.29
N ARG A 83 6.87 -8.85 32.73
CA ARG A 83 6.66 -9.18 34.14
C ARG A 83 7.69 -10.27 34.50
N SER A 84 8.74 -9.90 35.24
CA SER A 84 9.70 -10.73 36.02
C SER A 84 10.82 -9.78 36.46
N ASP A 85 11.23 -9.59 37.71
CA ASP A 85 11.28 -10.38 38.95
C ASP A 85 11.21 -9.41 40.16
#